data_AF-A0A960A5U5-F1
#
_entry.id   AF-A0A960A5U5-F1
#
_cell.length_a   1.000
_cell.length_b   1.000
_cell.length_c   1.000
_cell.angle_alpha   90.00
_cell.angle_beta   90.00
_cell.angle_gamma   90.00
#
_symmetry.space_group_name_H-M   'P 1'
#
loop_
_entity.id
_entity.type
_entity.pdbx_description
1 polymer ?
#
loop_
_entity_poly.entity_id
_entity_poly.type
_entity_poly.pdbx_seq_one_letter_code
_entity_poly.pdbx_strand_id
1 'polypeptide(L)' 'MSNDPKLDVRSEVPARRHELILGTYQDLEAGAGFELVNDHDPKPLCYQFSAEYPDQFTWDYLESGPDVWRVRIGRP' A
#
# COMPACT_ATOMS: atom_id res chain seq x y z
N MET A 1 -9.66 4.98 -15.14
CA MET A 1 -8.41 4.29 -14.78
C MET A 1 -7.60 5.29 -13.99
N SER A 2 -7.54 5.17 -12.67
CA SER A 2 -6.70 6.04 -11.85
C SER A 2 -5.24 5.75 -12.24
N ASN A 3 -4.49 6.78 -12.61
CA ASN A 3 -3.07 6.68 -12.94
C ASN A 3 -2.25 6.85 -11.67
N ASP A 4 -2.54 6.03 -10.65
CA ASP A 4 -1.88 6.13 -9.36
C ASP A 4 -0.40 5.71 -9.51
N PRO A 5 0.55 6.40 -8.84
CA PRO A 5 1.95 6.01 -8.84
C PRO A 5 2.15 4.59 -8.28
N LYS A 6 3.14 3.87 -8.82
CA LYS A 6 3.48 2.52 -8.36
C LYS A 6 4.64 2.56 -7.38
N LEU A 7 4.47 1.88 -6.24
CA LEU A 7 5.52 1.61 -5.26
C LEU A 7 5.81 0.10 -5.26
N ASP A 8 6.85 -0.30 -6.00
CA ASP A 8 7.32 -1.69 -5.99
C ASP A 8 8.40 -1.88 -4.92
N VAL A 9 8.09 -2.70 -3.91
CA VAL A 9 8.96 -2.92 -2.75
C VAL A 9 9.65 -4.28 -2.78
N ARG A 10 9.50 -5.06 -3.86
CA ARG A 10 10.04 -6.43 -3.94
C ARG A 10 11.57 -6.47 -3.88
N SER A 11 12.23 -5.43 -4.38
CA SER A 11 13.69 -5.26 -4.30
C SER A 11 14.18 -4.68 -2.97
N GLU A 12 13.28 -4.22 -2.10
CA GLU A 12 13.64 -3.56 -0.85
C GLU A 12 13.78 -4.58 0.28
N VAL A 13 14.70 -4.29 1.21
CA VAL A 13 14.88 -5.09 2.43
C VAL A 13 13.65 -4.96 3.35
N PRO A 14 13.25 -6.01 4.10
CA PRO A 14 11.99 -6.01 4.86
C PRO A 14 11.78 -4.81 5.80
N ALA A 15 12.85 -4.33 6.45
CA ALA A 15 12.80 -3.16 7.32
C ALA A 15 12.41 -1.88 6.56
N ARG A 16 12.96 -1.70 5.36
CA ARG A 16 12.73 -0.50 4.53
C ARG A 16 11.36 -0.48 3.86
N ARG A 17 10.76 -1.66 3.62
CA ARG A 17 9.42 -1.75 3.00
C ARG A 17 8.38 -0.97 3.82
N HIS A 18 8.34 -1.18 5.13
CA HIS A 18 7.36 -0.53 6.00
C HIS A 18 7.54 1.00 6.02
N GLU A 19 8.79 1.46 6.15
CA GLU A 19 9.11 2.89 6.14
C GLU A 19 8.66 3.56 4.83
N LEU A 20 8.96 2.94 3.68
CA LEU A 20 8.56 3.46 2.38
C LEU A 20 7.04 3.50 2.21
N ILE A 21 6.32 2.44 2.59
CA ILE A 21 4.88 2.36 2.39
C ILE A 21 4.14 3.36 3.28
N LEU A 22 4.50 3.43 4.56
CA LEU A 22 3.88 4.36 5.51
C LEU A 22 4.22 5.82 5.18
N GLY A 23 5.48 6.10 4.84
CA GLY A 23 5.89 7.44 4.40
C GLY A 23 5.15 7.88 3.14
N THR A 24 5.08 7.00 2.13
CA THR A 24 4.34 7.30 0.88
C THR A 24 2.87 7.61 1.17
N TYR A 25 2.23 6.87 2.09
CA TYR A 25 0.85 7.13 2.48
C TYR A 25 0.68 8.48 3.22
N GLN A 26 1.58 8.81 4.14
CA GLN A 26 1.54 10.06 4.89
C GLN A 26 1.69 11.29 3.99
N ASP A 27 2.47 11.15 2.91
CA ASP A 27 2.69 12.19 1.90
C ASP A 27 1.54 12.33 0.89
N LEU A 28 0.52 11.45 0.90
CA LEU A 28 -0.62 11.56 0.00
C LEU A 28 -1.48 12.79 0.29
N GLU A 29 -1.86 13.50 -0.78
CA GLU A 29 -2.95 14.46 -0.76
C GLU A 29 -4.31 13.74 -0.60
N ALA A 30 -5.33 14.46 -0.12
CA ALA A 30 -6.69 13.93 -0.03
C ALA A 30 -7.24 13.57 -1.44
N GLY A 31 -7.90 12.42 -1.55
CA GLY A 31 -8.36 11.84 -2.80
C GLY A 31 -7.29 11.09 -3.62
N ALA A 32 -6.02 11.14 -3.23
CA ALA A 32 -4.93 10.46 -3.93
C ALA A 32 -4.72 9.01 -3.45
N GLY A 33 -3.93 8.23 -4.20
CA GLY A 33 -3.49 6.90 -3.79
C GLY A 33 -2.26 6.44 -4.55
N PHE A 34 -1.75 5.26 -4.19
CA PHE A 34 -0.66 4.59 -4.88
C PHE A 34 -0.92 3.08 -4.97
N GLU A 35 -0.32 2.42 -5.95
CA GLU A 35 -0.33 0.97 -6.07
C GLU A 35 0.92 0.37 -5.42
N LEU A 36 0.74 -0.36 -4.32
CA LEU A 36 1.78 -1.17 -3.71
C LEU A 36 1.93 -2.48 -4.49
N VAL A 37 3.16 -2.81 -4.91
CA VAL A 37 3.53 -4.11 -5.49
C VAL A 37 4.44 -4.85 -4.50
N ASN A 38 4.00 -6.02 -4.04
CA ASN A 38 4.70 -6.82 -3.03
C ASN A 38 4.86 -8.30 -3.47
N ASP A 39 5.81 -9.01 -2.87
CA ASP A 39 6.10 -10.43 -3.14
C ASP A 39 5.29 -11.40 -2.27
N HIS A 40 4.48 -10.89 -1.34
CA HIS A 40 3.56 -11.66 -0.50
C HIS A 40 2.32 -10.82 -0.14
N ASP A 41 1.31 -11.48 0.44
CA ASP A 41 0.09 -10.82 0.89
C ASP A 41 0.40 -9.74 1.96
N PRO A 42 0.12 -8.45 1.68
CA PRO A 42 0.33 -7.36 2.63
C PRO A 42 -0.75 -7.27 3.72
N LYS A 43 -1.55 -8.31 3.95
CA LYS A 43 -2.59 -8.37 4.99
C LYS A 43 -2.14 -7.93 6.40
N PRO A 44 -0.96 -8.29 6.92
CA PRO A 44 -0.50 -7.75 8.21
C PRO A 44 -0.40 -6.23 8.23
N LEU A 45 0.04 -5.63 7.11
CA LEU A 45 0.12 -4.18 6.96
C LEU A 45 -1.27 -3.54 6.88
N CYS A 46 -2.23 -4.19 6.21
CA CYS A 46 -3.63 -3.75 6.21
C CYS A 46 -4.18 -3.60 7.63
N TYR A 47 -3.89 -4.56 8.52
CA TYR A 47 -4.29 -4.48 9.93
C TYR A 47 -3.59 -3.35 10.69
N GLN A 48 -2.32 -3.08 10.40
CA GLN A 48 -1.63 -1.93 10.96
C GLN A 48 -2.32 -0.62 10.55
N PHE A 49 -2.67 -0.47 9.27
CA PHE A 49 -3.41 0.70 8.78
C PHE A 49 -4.78 0.85 9.45
N SER A 50 -5.52 -0.25 9.63
CA SER A 50 -6.81 -0.22 10.35
C SER A 50 -6.67 0.25 11.81
N ALA A 51 -5.55 -0.06 12.46
CA ALA A 51 -5.28 0.35 13.83
C ALA A 51 -4.81 1.81 13.95
N GLU A 52 -3.94 2.26 13.04
CA GLU A 52 -3.31 3.59 13.08
C GLU A 52 -4.14 4.68 12.39
N TYR A 53 -4.89 4.33 11.34
CA TYR A 53 -5.64 5.25 10.49
C TYR A 53 -7.11 4.82 10.34
N PRO A 54 -7.86 4.63 11.45
CA PRO A 54 -9.26 4.23 11.37
C PRO A 54 -10.06 5.22 10.51
N ASP A 55 -10.82 4.68 9.56
CA ASP A 55 -11.67 5.41 8.61
C ASP A 55 -10.94 6.47 7.74
N GLN A 56 -9.61 6.41 7.67
CA GLN A 56 -8.78 7.41 6.99
C GLN A 56 -8.05 6.89 5.75
N PHE A 57 -8.22 5.61 5.40
CA PHE A 57 -7.59 5.00 4.22
C PHE A 57 -8.55 4.09 3.46
N THR A 58 -8.23 3.84 2.19
CA THR A 58 -8.83 2.76 1.40
C THR A 58 -7.80 1.67 1.13
N TRP A 59 -8.27 0.43 0.97
CA TRP A 59 -7.43 -0.73 0.69
C TRP A 59 -8.10 -1.64 -0.33
N ASP A 60 -7.68 -1.52 -1.58
CA ASP A 60 -8.31 -2.22 -2.70
C ASP A 60 -7.33 -3.21 -3.31
N TYR A 61 -7.67 -4.50 -3.28
CA TYR A 61 -6.87 -5.51 -3.98
C TYR A 61 -7.02 -5.35 -5.49
N LEU A 62 -5.90 -5.20 -6.18
CA LEU A 62 -5.81 -5.16 -7.64
C LEU A 62 -5.35 -6.51 -8.20
N GLU A 63 -4.52 -7.24 -7.43
CA GLU A 63 -4.01 -8.56 -7.77
C GLU A 63 -3.67 -9.34 -6.50
N SER A 64 -4.10 -10.61 -6.45
CA SER A 64 -3.99 -11.45 -5.24
C SER A 64 -3.18 -12.73 -5.51
N GLY A 65 -1.89 -12.57 -5.84
CA GLY A 65 -0.92 -13.65 -5.87
C GLY A 65 -1.18 -14.79 -6.88
N PRO A 66 -0.35 -15.85 -6.85
CA PRO A 66 0.76 -16.08 -5.93
C PRO A 66 2.06 -15.36 -6.31
N ASP A 67 2.24 -14.97 -7.58
CA ASP A 67 3.50 -14.41 -8.07
C ASP A 67 3.69 -12.93 -7.70
N VAL A 68 2.59 -12.17 -7.67
CA VAL A 68 2.60 -10.75 -7.36
C VAL A 68 1.35 -10.38 -6.57
N TRP A 69 1.51 -9.54 -5.56
CA TRP A 69 0.41 -8.94 -4.82
C TRP A 69 0.36 -7.44 -5.12
N ARG A 70 -0.79 -6.95 -5.57
CA ARG A 70 -1.00 -5.53 -5.83
C ARG A 70 -2.20 -5.02 -5.06
N VAL A 71 -1.98 -3.98 -4.28
CA VAL A 71 -3.04 -3.29 -3.54
C VAL A 71 -2.95 -1.80 -3.81
N ARG A 72 -4.10 -1.17 -4.03
CA ARG A 72 -4.21 0.29 -4.02
C ARG A 72 -4.44 0.74 -2.60
N ILE A 73 -3.59 1.64 -2.12
CA ILE A 73 -3.74 2.31 -0.84
C ILE A 73 -4.08 3.77 -1.12
N GLY A 74 -5.23 4.23 -0.62
CA GLY A 74 -5.74 5.57 -0.89
C GLY A 74 -6.01 6.38 0.37
N ARG A 75 -5.96 7.71 0.24
CA ARG A 75 -6.42 8.67 1.26
C ARG A 75 -7.73 9.30 0.74
N PRO A 76 -8.90 9.00 1.33
CA PRO A 76 -10.19 9.52 0.88
C PRO A 76 -10.31 11.04 1.07
#